data_AF-A0A952BC66-F1
#
_entry.id   AF-A0A952BC66-F1
#
_cell.length_a   1.000
_cell.length_b   1.000
_cell.length_c   1.000
_cell.angle_alpha   90.00
_cell.angle_beta   90.00
_cell.angle_gamma   90.00
#
_symmetry.space_group_name_H-M   'P 1'
#
loop_
_entity.id
_entity.type
_entity.pdbx_description
1 polymer ?
#
loop_
_entity_poly.entity_id
_entity_poly.type
_entity_poly.pdbx_seq_one_letter_code
_entity_poly.pdbx_strand_id
1 'polypeptide(L)'
;MSTQLESARNNQVTEQMKFVAGVENVEAELIRDAIAQGRLVIPANKLHIKTNLEPVGIGRLVSTKINANIGTSSTNSSVEGELEKMRAAIEAGADAIMDLSTGGDLDETREKLLEQCPLPFGTVPIYQAIIDRDVEDIDSKIILEVIEKQAKQGVDFFTIHAGVLKEHLPLTSNRVAGIVSRGGALLAKWMLYHDKQNLFYDMFDDLCDLMAEYDVCFSLGDGLRPGAIADATDDAQIAELRTLGELTQRALEKGCQVMVEGPGHVPFDQIQHNMELQQEICNGAPFYVLGPVVTDIAPGYDHITSAIGGTAAAFYGASFLCYVTPKEHLGLPNVEDVRIGVIASKIAAHAGDIARGLEGAGGRDRQISTSRSSLDWKSHLAQSLDPVTAKKMHRQACEESGMEELGEADYCTMCGKAWCSVRINKEIRDGIKQKSEEVSSS
;
A
#
# COMPACT_ATOMS: atom_id res chain seq x y z
N MET A 1 11.46 -12.04 22.86
CA MET A 1 12.21 -11.17 21.93
C MET A 1 11.57 -9.80 22.01
N SER A 2 12.36 -8.74 22.03
CA SER A 2 11.85 -7.36 21.96
C SER A 2 11.24 -7.07 20.59
N THR A 3 10.39 -6.05 20.49
CA THR A 3 9.89 -5.54 19.20
C THR A 3 11.01 -4.82 18.44
N GLN A 4 10.80 -4.54 17.14
CA GLN A 4 11.73 -3.68 16.39
C GLN A 4 11.85 -2.28 17.03
N LEU A 5 10.75 -1.72 17.52
CA LEU A 5 10.74 -0.40 18.18
C LEU A 5 11.58 -0.40 19.47
N GLU A 6 11.38 -1.40 20.33
CA GLU A 6 12.16 -1.54 21.55
C GLU A 6 13.64 -1.76 21.27
N SER A 7 13.97 -2.61 20.28
CA SER A 7 15.36 -2.85 19.86
C SER A 7 16.00 -1.55 19.36
N ALA A 8 15.29 -0.79 18.53
CA ALA A 8 15.76 0.48 18.00
C ALA A 8 16.02 1.51 19.10
N ARG A 9 15.10 1.67 20.05
CA ARG A 9 15.24 2.59 21.20
C ARG A 9 16.36 2.18 22.16
N ASN A 10 16.71 0.89 22.19
CA ASN A 10 17.89 0.38 22.89
C ASN A 10 19.19 0.49 22.07
N ASN A 11 19.19 1.28 20.99
CA ASN A 11 20.32 1.48 20.07
C ASN A 11 20.79 0.21 19.35
N GLN A 12 19.94 -0.81 19.25
CA GLN A 12 20.28 -2.07 18.58
C GLN A 12 19.83 -2.06 17.11
N VAL A 13 20.74 -2.43 16.22
CA VAL A 13 20.43 -2.67 14.80
C VAL A 13 20.16 -4.16 14.61
N THR A 14 18.91 -4.51 14.29
CA THR A 14 18.48 -5.90 14.08
C THR A 14 18.82 -6.38 12.66
N GLU A 15 18.71 -7.70 12.41
CA GLU A 15 18.90 -8.25 11.06
C GLU A 15 17.81 -7.76 10.08
N GLN A 16 16.59 -7.54 10.57
CA GLN A 16 15.49 -6.98 9.79
C GLN A 16 15.81 -5.54 9.35
N MET A 17 16.37 -4.72 10.25
CA MET A 17 16.81 -3.36 9.90
C MET A 17 17.93 -3.37 8.85
N LYS A 18 18.90 -4.30 8.96
CA LYS A 18 19.98 -4.46 7.96
C LYS A 18 19.45 -4.92 6.60
N PHE A 19 18.47 -5.81 6.60
CA PHE A 19 17.83 -6.27 5.37
C PHE A 19 17.15 -5.11 4.64
N VAL A 20 16.30 -4.36 5.34
CA VAL A 20 15.62 -3.17 4.79
C VAL A 20 16.62 -2.13 4.30
N ALA A 21 17.67 -1.86 5.09
CA ALA A 21 18.77 -0.97 4.72
C ALA A 21 19.44 -1.37 3.39
N GLY A 22 19.72 -2.66 3.21
CA GLY A 22 20.31 -3.18 1.98
C GLY A 22 19.39 -3.08 0.75
N VAL A 23 18.09 -3.37 0.92
CA VAL A 23 17.09 -3.27 -0.17
C VAL A 23 16.89 -1.82 -0.60
N GLU A 24 16.81 -0.90 0.36
CA GLU A 24 16.54 0.52 0.11
C GLU A 24 17.80 1.33 -0.17
N ASN A 25 18.99 0.73 -0.05
CA ASN A 25 20.29 1.40 -0.15
C ASN A 25 20.40 2.60 0.81
N VAL A 26 20.03 2.37 2.07
CA VAL A 26 20.07 3.33 3.18
C VAL A 26 20.92 2.75 4.31
N GLU A 27 21.64 3.57 5.07
CA GLU A 27 22.42 3.10 6.22
C GLU A 27 21.50 2.49 7.31
N ALA A 28 21.93 1.37 7.91
CA ALA A 28 21.11 0.63 8.88
C ALA A 28 20.84 1.43 10.16
N GLU A 29 21.75 2.31 10.56
CA GLU A 29 21.57 3.24 11.68
C GLU A 29 20.46 4.26 11.40
N LEU A 30 20.29 4.72 10.15
CA LEU A 30 19.19 5.62 9.78
C LEU A 30 17.84 4.90 9.84
N ILE A 31 17.78 3.64 9.41
CA ILE A 31 16.58 2.79 9.56
C ILE A 31 16.24 2.63 11.04
N ARG A 32 17.22 2.28 11.88
CA ARG A 32 17.04 2.18 13.34
C ARG A 32 16.52 3.49 13.93
N ASP A 33 17.14 4.62 13.60
CA ASP A 33 16.75 5.93 14.16
C ASP A 33 15.33 6.33 13.75
N ALA A 34 14.93 6.05 12.51
CA ALA A 34 13.57 6.27 12.04
C ALA A 34 12.56 5.39 12.79
N ILE A 35 12.89 4.12 13.05
CA ILE A 35 12.06 3.22 13.85
C ILE A 35 11.96 3.71 15.30
N ALA A 36 13.08 4.08 15.93
CA ALA A 36 13.10 4.56 17.31
C ALA A 36 12.21 5.81 17.53
N GLN A 37 12.12 6.66 16.50
CA GLN A 37 11.27 7.85 16.43
C GLN A 37 9.80 7.55 16.08
N GLY A 38 9.46 6.31 15.72
CA GLY A 38 8.12 5.93 15.27
C GLY A 38 7.77 6.42 13.85
N ARG A 39 8.77 6.75 13.02
CA ARG A 39 8.60 7.30 11.65
C ARG A 39 8.84 6.28 10.55
N LEU A 40 9.24 5.08 10.93
CA LEU A 40 9.37 3.91 10.06
C LEU A 40 8.95 2.68 10.86
N VAL A 41 8.25 1.75 10.22
CA VAL A 41 7.91 0.44 10.81
C VAL A 41 8.45 -0.68 9.93
N ILE A 42 8.72 -1.83 10.55
CA ILE A 42 8.98 -3.09 9.87
C ILE A 42 8.00 -4.10 10.45
N PRO A 43 6.82 -4.30 9.83
CA PRO A 43 5.85 -5.31 10.27
C PRO A 43 6.48 -6.68 10.06
N ALA A 44 6.89 -7.31 11.15
CA ALA A 44 7.63 -8.56 11.13
C ALA A 44 7.33 -9.36 12.39
N ASN A 45 6.15 -9.97 12.42
CA ASN A 45 5.73 -10.83 13.51
C ASN A 45 6.81 -11.90 13.76
N LYS A 46 7.13 -12.12 15.05
CA LYS A 46 8.16 -13.06 15.52
C LYS A 46 7.97 -14.49 15.04
N LEU A 47 6.80 -14.86 14.54
CA LEU A 47 6.50 -16.17 13.97
C LEU A 47 6.70 -16.17 12.45
N HIS A 48 6.20 -15.17 11.73
CA HIS A 48 6.32 -15.09 10.27
C HIS A 48 7.77 -14.79 9.82
N ILE A 49 8.50 -13.97 10.58
CA ILE A 49 9.92 -13.69 10.30
C ILE A 49 10.83 -14.92 10.42
N LYS A 50 10.35 -16.01 11.01
CA LYS A 50 11.10 -17.29 11.11
C LYS A 50 10.84 -18.22 9.94
N THR A 51 9.88 -17.91 9.06
CA THR A 51 9.51 -18.76 7.93
C THR A 51 10.05 -18.19 6.63
N ASN A 52 9.27 -17.37 5.95
CA ASN A 52 9.45 -16.95 4.56
C ASN A 52 9.34 -15.43 4.38
N LEU A 53 9.02 -14.68 5.44
CA LEU A 53 8.91 -13.22 5.37
C LEU A 53 10.26 -12.57 5.04
N GLU A 54 10.25 -11.77 3.98
CA GLU A 54 11.28 -10.80 3.65
C GLU A 54 10.90 -9.44 4.28
N PRO A 55 11.71 -8.89 5.20
CA PRO A 55 11.39 -7.63 5.88
C PRO A 55 11.21 -6.45 4.92
N VAL A 56 10.14 -5.68 5.14
CA VAL A 56 9.86 -4.45 4.39
C VAL A 56 9.78 -3.26 5.34
N GLY A 57 10.52 -2.20 5.03
CA GLY A 57 10.41 -0.92 5.76
C GLY A 57 9.30 -0.05 5.18
N ILE A 58 8.45 0.48 6.04
CA ILE A 58 7.37 1.40 5.67
C ILE A 58 7.59 2.73 6.40
N GLY A 59 7.91 3.78 5.64
CA GLY A 59 8.14 5.12 6.18
C GLY A 59 8.70 6.07 5.13
N ARG A 60 8.73 7.38 5.42
CA ARG A 60 9.16 8.41 4.45
C ARG A 60 10.63 8.38 4.08
N LEU A 61 11.46 7.73 4.90
CA LEU A 61 12.90 7.55 4.65
C LEU A 61 13.19 6.63 3.46
N VAL A 62 12.28 5.69 3.17
CA VAL A 62 12.45 4.64 2.16
C VAL A 62 11.44 4.82 1.03
N SER A 63 11.50 3.99 -0.02
CA SER A 63 10.54 4.04 -1.13
C SER A 63 9.09 3.85 -0.67
N THR A 64 8.13 4.43 -1.39
CA THR A 64 6.71 4.31 -1.07
C THR A 64 6.24 2.89 -1.38
N LYS A 65 5.59 2.23 -0.41
CA LYS A 65 5.16 0.83 -0.47
C LYS A 65 3.73 0.68 -0.97
N ILE A 66 3.38 -0.48 -1.53
CA ILE A 66 2.04 -0.81 -2.03
C ILE A 66 1.47 -2.02 -1.31
N ASN A 67 0.26 -1.90 -0.80
CA ASN A 67 -0.53 -3.03 -0.32
C ASN A 67 -1.49 -3.53 -1.39
N ALA A 68 -1.66 -4.85 -1.49
CA ALA A 68 -2.73 -5.48 -2.24
C ALA A 68 -3.72 -6.20 -1.31
N ASN A 69 -4.99 -5.83 -1.38
CA ASN A 69 -6.05 -6.54 -0.67
C ASN A 69 -6.55 -7.74 -1.48
N ILE A 70 -6.56 -8.91 -0.86
CA ILE A 70 -7.19 -10.12 -1.36
C ILE A 70 -8.25 -10.56 -0.34
N GLY A 71 -8.98 -11.63 -0.64
CA GLY A 71 -9.90 -12.24 0.31
C GLY A 71 -11.10 -12.90 -0.33
N THR A 72 -11.59 -13.95 0.33
CA THR A 72 -12.81 -14.67 -0.02
C THR A 72 -14.06 -13.91 0.41
N SER A 73 -15.20 -14.25 -0.20
CA SER A 73 -16.52 -13.80 0.23
C SER A 73 -17.46 -14.99 0.38
N SER A 74 -18.60 -14.79 1.04
CA SER A 74 -19.66 -15.82 1.16
C SER A 74 -20.23 -16.30 -0.18
N THR A 75 -20.04 -15.52 -1.25
CA THR A 75 -20.63 -15.80 -2.57
C THR A 75 -19.63 -16.28 -3.61
N ASN A 76 -18.35 -15.98 -3.43
CA ASN A 76 -17.31 -16.19 -4.44
C ASN A 76 -15.93 -16.26 -3.78
N SER A 77 -15.13 -17.16 -4.32
CA SER A 77 -13.71 -17.45 -4.06
C SER A 77 -13.42 -18.73 -3.26
N SER A 78 -12.25 -19.29 -3.55
CA SER A 78 -11.66 -20.47 -2.94
C SER A 78 -10.24 -20.13 -2.51
N VAL A 79 -9.68 -20.95 -1.63
CA VAL A 79 -8.28 -20.82 -1.20
C VAL A 79 -7.32 -20.74 -2.39
N GLU A 80 -7.49 -21.57 -3.42
CA GLU A 80 -6.63 -21.52 -4.60
C GLU A 80 -6.79 -20.22 -5.39
N GLY A 81 -8.02 -19.71 -5.51
CA GLY A 81 -8.26 -18.42 -6.15
C GLY A 81 -7.58 -17.26 -5.42
N GLU A 82 -7.55 -17.28 -4.08
CA GLU A 82 -6.82 -16.27 -3.31
C GLU A 82 -5.31 -16.44 -3.42
N LEU A 83 -4.80 -17.67 -3.49
CA LEU A 83 -3.39 -17.94 -3.77
C LEU A 83 -2.96 -17.41 -5.15
N GLU A 84 -3.79 -17.60 -6.18
CA GLU A 84 -3.54 -17.04 -7.52
C GLU A 84 -3.49 -15.51 -7.51
N LYS A 85 -4.44 -14.85 -6.82
CA LYS A 85 -4.43 -13.39 -6.67
C LYS A 85 -3.20 -12.91 -5.91
N MET A 86 -2.82 -13.57 -4.82
CA MET A 86 -1.63 -13.23 -4.05
C MET A 86 -0.36 -13.33 -4.91
N ARG A 87 -0.19 -14.44 -5.65
CA ARG A 87 0.95 -14.63 -6.56
C ARG A 87 1.00 -13.52 -7.62
N ALA A 88 -0.15 -13.16 -8.21
CA ALA A 88 -0.22 -12.10 -9.20
C ALA A 88 0.10 -10.71 -8.60
N ALA A 89 -0.34 -10.43 -7.37
CA ALA A 89 0.00 -9.20 -6.67
C ALA A 89 1.51 -9.09 -6.39
N ILE A 90 2.13 -10.16 -5.89
CA ILE A 90 3.57 -10.25 -5.63
C ILE A 90 4.36 -10.05 -6.94
N GLU A 91 3.98 -10.76 -8.01
CA GLU A 91 4.64 -10.63 -9.32
C GLU A 91 4.52 -9.21 -9.90
N ALA A 92 3.39 -8.53 -9.64
CA ALA A 92 3.17 -7.14 -10.02
C ALA A 92 3.94 -6.13 -9.15
N GLY A 93 4.57 -6.58 -8.06
CA GLY A 93 5.40 -5.75 -7.18
C GLY A 93 4.67 -5.17 -5.98
N ALA A 94 3.63 -5.82 -5.48
CA ALA A 94 3.10 -5.51 -4.15
C ALA A 94 4.20 -5.66 -3.09
N ASP A 95 4.18 -4.82 -2.07
CA ASP A 95 5.13 -4.81 -0.97
C ASP A 95 4.52 -5.36 0.33
N ALA A 96 3.19 -5.52 0.36
CA ALA A 96 2.43 -6.15 1.43
C ALA A 96 1.13 -6.75 0.88
N ILE A 97 0.56 -7.72 1.60
CA ILE A 97 -0.71 -8.36 1.29
C ILE A 97 -1.64 -8.21 2.50
N MET A 98 -2.91 -7.93 2.26
CA MET A 98 -3.94 -8.04 3.30
C MET A 98 -4.99 -9.08 2.92
N ASP A 99 -5.27 -9.99 3.85
CA ASP A 99 -6.38 -10.92 3.76
C ASP A 99 -7.64 -10.30 4.40
N LEU A 100 -8.59 -9.94 3.54
CA LEU A 100 -9.88 -9.37 3.91
C LEU A 100 -11.02 -10.40 3.77
N SER A 101 -10.69 -11.68 3.82
CA SER A 101 -11.65 -12.78 3.69
C SER A 101 -12.79 -12.69 4.71
N THR A 102 -14.01 -12.95 4.25
CA THR A 102 -15.23 -12.98 5.09
C THR A 102 -16.10 -14.21 4.86
N GLY A 103 -15.61 -15.23 4.17
CA GLY A 103 -16.37 -16.44 3.88
C GLY A 103 -15.51 -17.69 3.84
N GLY A 104 -16.11 -18.84 4.15
CA GLY A 104 -15.40 -20.11 4.24
C GLY A 104 -14.57 -20.24 5.52
N ASP A 105 -13.63 -21.18 5.51
CA ASP A 105 -12.69 -21.37 6.63
C ASP A 105 -11.59 -20.31 6.58
N LEU A 106 -11.76 -19.25 7.37
CA LEU A 106 -10.82 -18.14 7.44
C LEU A 106 -9.49 -18.53 8.08
N ASP A 107 -9.47 -19.53 8.95
CA ASP A 107 -8.23 -19.96 9.60
C ASP A 107 -7.38 -20.76 8.61
N GLU A 108 -7.99 -21.74 7.92
CA GLU A 108 -7.31 -22.53 6.89
C GLU A 108 -6.84 -21.65 5.71
N THR A 109 -7.68 -20.71 5.28
CA THR A 109 -7.33 -19.79 4.17
C THR A 109 -6.11 -18.97 4.53
N ARG A 110 -6.10 -18.35 5.71
CA ARG A 110 -4.99 -17.50 6.16
C ARG A 110 -3.70 -18.28 6.39
N GLU A 111 -3.78 -19.49 6.96
CA GLU A 111 -2.61 -20.37 7.11
C GLU A 111 -1.93 -20.66 5.78
N LYS A 112 -2.71 -21.08 4.77
CA LYS A 112 -2.18 -21.39 3.43
C LYS A 112 -1.63 -20.18 2.70
N LEU A 113 -2.20 -19.00 2.92
CA LEU A 113 -1.69 -17.74 2.39
C LEU A 113 -0.35 -17.38 3.04
N LEU A 114 -0.26 -17.38 4.38
CA LEU A 114 0.98 -17.07 5.12
C LEU A 114 2.13 -18.01 4.74
N GLU A 115 1.87 -19.31 4.62
CA GLU A 115 2.89 -20.31 4.19
C GLU A 115 3.55 -19.97 2.85
N GLN A 116 2.87 -19.22 1.98
CA GLN A 116 3.32 -18.88 0.64
C GLN A 116 3.61 -17.38 0.44
N CYS A 117 3.30 -16.53 1.42
CA CYS A 117 3.48 -15.09 1.32
C CYS A 117 4.85 -14.66 1.87
N PRO A 118 5.80 -14.19 1.05
CA PRO A 118 7.07 -13.67 1.55
C PRO A 118 7.00 -12.21 1.98
N LEU A 119 5.83 -11.57 1.94
CA LEU A 119 5.64 -10.14 2.23
C LEU A 119 4.94 -9.95 3.58
N PRO A 120 5.04 -8.77 4.20
CA PRO A 120 4.20 -8.41 5.34
C PRO A 120 2.73 -8.69 5.06
N PHE A 121 2.11 -9.41 5.99
CA PHE A 121 0.75 -9.90 5.87
C PHE A 121 -0.17 -9.22 6.89
N GLY A 122 -1.23 -8.58 6.44
CA GLY A 122 -2.17 -7.86 7.28
C GLY A 122 -3.57 -8.43 7.28
N THR A 123 -4.35 -8.11 8.31
CA THR A 123 -5.76 -8.45 8.39
C THR A 123 -6.57 -7.37 9.09
N VAL A 124 -7.89 -7.53 9.09
CA VAL A 124 -8.84 -6.71 9.83
C VAL A 124 -9.58 -7.62 10.83
N PRO A 125 -9.09 -7.79 12.09
CA PRO A 125 -9.57 -8.83 13.00
C PRO A 125 -11.07 -8.82 13.28
N ILE A 126 -11.70 -7.64 13.26
CA ILE A 126 -13.15 -7.50 13.45
C ILE A 126 -13.96 -8.28 12.41
N TYR A 127 -13.43 -8.50 11.19
CA TYR A 127 -14.13 -9.27 10.16
C TYR A 127 -14.27 -10.74 10.54
N GLN A 128 -13.26 -11.33 11.19
CA GLN A 128 -13.36 -12.69 11.69
C GLN A 128 -14.20 -12.78 12.97
N ALA A 129 -14.13 -11.76 13.84
CA ALA A 129 -14.87 -11.74 15.10
C ALA A 129 -16.40 -11.83 14.90
N ILE A 130 -16.90 -11.31 13.78
CA ILE A 130 -18.33 -11.35 13.43
C ILE A 130 -18.75 -12.58 12.61
N ILE A 131 -17.84 -13.48 12.25
CA ILE A 131 -18.23 -14.69 11.52
C ILE A 131 -19.11 -15.54 12.43
N ASP A 132 -20.28 -15.91 11.90
CA ASP A 132 -21.35 -16.64 12.60
C ASP A 132 -21.91 -15.91 13.84
N ARG A 133 -21.77 -14.58 13.91
CA ARG A 133 -22.28 -13.74 15.00
C ARG A 133 -22.90 -12.47 14.46
N ASP A 134 -23.94 -11.98 15.11
CA ASP A 134 -24.33 -10.59 14.91
C ASP A 134 -23.27 -9.67 15.53
N VAL A 135 -23.07 -8.49 14.96
CA VAL A 135 -22.04 -7.58 15.47
C VAL A 135 -22.32 -7.22 16.92
N GLU A 136 -23.59 -7.08 17.30
CA GLU A 136 -24.05 -6.78 18.66
C GLU A 136 -23.62 -7.82 19.70
N ASP A 137 -23.34 -9.06 19.30
CA ASP A 137 -22.98 -10.15 20.20
C ASP A 137 -21.47 -10.22 20.50
N ILE A 138 -20.66 -9.40 19.83
CA ILE A 138 -19.21 -9.37 20.11
C ILE A 138 -18.92 -8.63 21.40
N ASP A 139 -17.87 -9.06 22.09
CA ASP A 139 -17.31 -8.41 23.27
C ASP A 139 -15.77 -8.36 23.19
N SER A 140 -15.14 -7.72 24.18
CA SER A 140 -13.68 -7.60 24.23
C SER A 140 -12.96 -8.95 24.26
N LYS A 141 -13.55 -9.96 24.89
CA LYS A 141 -12.95 -11.28 25.01
C LYS A 141 -12.87 -11.97 23.65
N ILE A 142 -13.97 -11.95 22.89
CA ILE A 142 -14.02 -12.54 21.54
C ILE A 142 -12.99 -11.86 20.63
N ILE A 143 -12.91 -10.52 20.68
CA ILE A 143 -11.96 -9.75 19.87
C ILE A 143 -10.51 -10.12 20.21
N LEU A 144 -10.16 -10.16 21.50
CA LEU A 144 -8.81 -10.51 21.95
C LEU A 144 -8.44 -11.95 21.56
N GLU A 145 -9.35 -12.90 21.70
CA GLU A 145 -9.14 -14.30 21.28
C GLU A 145 -8.87 -14.41 19.77
N VAL A 146 -9.59 -13.64 18.94
CA VAL A 146 -9.37 -13.60 17.49
C VAL A 146 -8.02 -12.97 17.15
N ILE A 147 -7.67 -11.85 17.77
CA ILE A 147 -6.38 -11.16 17.54
C ILE A 147 -5.22 -12.07 17.95
N GLU A 148 -5.28 -12.69 19.12
CA GLU A 148 -4.24 -13.60 19.59
C GLU A 148 -4.10 -14.81 18.65
N LYS A 149 -5.22 -15.38 18.20
CA LYS A 149 -5.20 -16.48 17.22
C LYS A 149 -4.49 -16.08 15.93
N GLN A 150 -4.80 -14.91 15.37
CA GLN A 150 -4.17 -14.42 14.14
C GLN A 150 -2.69 -14.07 14.35
N ALA A 151 -2.34 -13.49 15.50
CA ALA A 151 -0.94 -13.21 15.85
C ALA A 151 -0.12 -14.50 15.96
N LYS A 152 -0.71 -15.58 16.50
CA LYS A 152 -0.10 -16.92 16.56
C LYS A 152 0.07 -17.58 15.20
N GLN A 153 -0.74 -17.23 14.20
CA GLN A 153 -0.55 -17.70 12.82
C GLN A 153 0.59 -16.95 12.11
N GLY A 154 0.91 -15.73 12.53
CA GLY A 154 1.99 -14.94 11.96
C GLY A 154 1.55 -13.66 11.24
N VAL A 155 0.33 -13.16 11.47
CA VAL A 155 -0.07 -11.87 10.89
C VAL A 155 0.85 -10.75 11.40
N ASP A 156 1.38 -9.93 10.49
CA ASP A 156 2.40 -8.91 10.77
C ASP A 156 1.82 -7.56 11.18
N PHE A 157 0.61 -7.24 10.72
CA PHE A 157 -0.07 -6.02 11.12
C PHE A 157 -1.60 -6.19 11.17
N PHE A 158 -2.23 -5.44 12.07
CA PHE A 158 -3.68 -5.43 12.21
C PHE A 158 -4.25 -4.04 11.95
N THR A 159 -5.27 -3.98 11.09
CA THR A 159 -6.14 -2.81 11.01
C THR A 159 -7.10 -2.80 12.21
N ILE A 160 -6.87 -1.87 13.13
CA ILE A 160 -7.66 -1.69 14.36
C ILE A 160 -8.35 -0.34 14.31
N HIS A 161 -9.69 -0.34 14.25
CA HIS A 161 -10.52 0.85 14.14
C HIS A 161 -10.84 1.45 15.53
N ALA A 162 -9.80 1.71 16.32
CA ALA A 162 -9.93 2.25 17.67
C ALA A 162 -10.22 3.77 17.71
N GLY A 163 -10.07 4.47 16.57
CA GLY A 163 -10.32 5.92 16.49
C GLY A 163 -11.78 6.33 16.35
N VAL A 164 -12.68 5.39 16.03
CA VAL A 164 -14.11 5.68 15.93
C VAL A 164 -14.69 5.78 17.33
N LEU A 165 -14.85 6.99 17.86
CA LEU A 165 -15.44 7.19 19.17
C LEU A 165 -16.95 7.45 19.08
N LYS A 166 -17.68 7.13 20.16
CA LYS A 166 -19.13 7.34 20.28
C LYS A 166 -19.53 8.79 19.98
N GLU A 167 -18.74 9.75 20.45
CA GLU A 167 -18.93 11.19 20.22
C GLU A 167 -18.71 11.63 18.76
N HIS A 168 -18.06 10.81 17.93
CA HIS A 168 -17.85 11.13 16.52
C HIS A 168 -19.08 10.77 15.67
N LEU A 169 -19.91 9.81 16.11
CA LEU A 169 -21.02 9.29 15.31
C LEU A 169 -22.00 10.38 14.83
N PRO A 170 -22.41 11.37 15.65
CA PRO A 170 -23.29 12.45 15.19
C PRO A 170 -22.72 13.28 14.04
N LEU A 171 -21.39 13.39 13.93
CA LEU A 171 -20.71 14.16 12.87
C LEU A 171 -20.94 13.54 11.48
N THR A 172 -21.20 12.22 11.42
CA THR A 172 -21.42 11.51 10.15
C THR A 172 -22.84 11.66 9.60
N SER A 173 -23.77 12.24 10.36
CA SER A 173 -25.21 12.27 10.05
C SER A 173 -25.58 13.01 8.76
N ASN A 174 -24.74 13.97 8.34
CA ASN A 174 -24.96 14.79 7.15
C ASN A 174 -24.07 14.37 5.96
N ARG A 175 -23.29 13.30 6.08
CA ARG A 175 -22.46 12.79 4.99
C ARG A 175 -23.30 12.25 3.84
N VAL A 176 -22.79 12.42 2.62
CA VAL A 176 -23.38 11.87 1.40
C VAL A 176 -23.27 10.34 1.39
N ALA A 177 -22.10 9.80 1.72
CA ALA A 177 -21.83 8.36 1.70
C ALA A 177 -21.86 7.71 3.11
N GLY A 178 -22.04 8.51 4.17
CA GLY A 178 -22.07 8.02 5.55
C GLY A 178 -20.72 7.43 6.00
N ILE A 179 -20.78 6.22 6.60
CA ILE A 179 -19.59 5.46 7.03
C ILE A 179 -19.34 4.33 6.02
N VAL A 180 -18.29 4.48 5.22
CA VAL A 180 -17.95 3.50 4.17
C VAL A 180 -16.88 2.48 4.60
N SER A 181 -16.21 2.71 5.73
CA SER A 181 -15.37 1.67 6.33
C SER A 181 -16.24 0.55 6.86
N ARG A 182 -16.04 -0.69 6.38
CA ARG A 182 -16.75 -1.86 6.92
C ARG A 182 -16.49 -2.02 8.41
N GLY A 183 -15.23 -1.95 8.84
CA GLY A 183 -14.87 -2.06 10.26
C GLY A 183 -15.44 -0.91 11.10
N GLY A 184 -15.35 0.33 10.59
CA GLY A 184 -15.93 1.50 11.24
C GLY A 184 -17.46 1.42 11.39
N ALA A 185 -18.17 0.99 10.34
CA ALA A 185 -19.62 0.84 10.34
C ALA A 185 -20.10 -0.25 11.31
N LEU A 186 -19.39 -1.38 11.38
CA LEU A 186 -19.67 -2.46 12.33
C LEU A 186 -19.56 -1.96 13.78
N LEU A 187 -18.50 -1.22 14.10
CA LEU A 187 -18.30 -0.67 15.45
C LEU A 187 -19.28 0.45 15.78
N ALA A 188 -19.62 1.30 14.81
CA ALA A 188 -20.66 2.31 14.98
C ALA A 188 -22.01 1.66 15.32
N LYS A 189 -22.39 0.58 14.62
CA LYS A 189 -23.59 -0.20 14.91
C LYS A 189 -23.55 -0.79 16.33
N TRP A 190 -22.43 -1.39 16.71
CA TRP A 190 -22.24 -1.94 18.06
C TRP A 190 -22.41 -0.87 19.15
N MET A 191 -21.75 0.28 19.00
CA MET A 191 -21.82 1.39 19.96
C MET A 191 -23.23 1.94 20.12
N LEU A 192 -23.96 2.09 19.01
CA LEU A 192 -25.35 2.57 19.04
C LEU A 192 -26.29 1.57 19.72
N TYR A 193 -26.07 0.27 19.53
CA TYR A 193 -26.89 -0.77 20.17
C TYR A 193 -26.66 -0.83 21.68
N HIS A 194 -25.40 -0.80 22.11
CA HIS A 194 -25.02 -0.96 23.51
C HIS A 194 -24.97 0.35 24.31
N ASP A 195 -25.05 1.50 23.62
CA ASP A 195 -24.83 2.84 24.18
C ASP A 195 -23.46 2.97 24.91
N LYS A 196 -22.43 2.28 24.41
CA LYS A 196 -21.08 2.22 25.00
C LYS A 196 -20.01 2.82 24.08
N GLN A 197 -18.83 3.06 24.64
CA GLN A 197 -17.65 3.45 23.87
C GLN A 197 -17.13 2.26 23.04
N ASN A 198 -16.37 2.56 21.99
CA ASN A 198 -15.73 1.59 21.11
C ASN A 198 -14.90 0.58 21.91
N LEU A 199 -15.20 -0.70 21.71
CA LEU A 199 -14.50 -1.82 22.33
C LEU A 199 -12.99 -1.72 22.17
N PHE A 200 -12.48 -1.45 20.96
CA PHE A 200 -11.04 -1.36 20.69
C PHE A 200 -10.38 -0.20 21.42
N TYR A 201 -11.10 0.92 21.59
CA TYR A 201 -10.59 2.07 22.34
C TYR A 201 -10.50 1.76 23.84
N ASP A 202 -11.56 1.17 24.40
CA ASP A 202 -11.63 0.82 25.82
C ASP A 202 -10.56 -0.21 26.22
N MET A 203 -10.25 -1.18 25.35
CA MET A 203 -9.25 -2.22 25.60
C MET A 203 -7.87 -1.95 24.95
N PHE A 204 -7.60 -0.72 24.51
CA PHE A 204 -6.43 -0.43 23.69
C PHE A 204 -5.09 -0.80 24.34
N ASP A 205 -4.98 -0.65 25.66
CA ASP A 205 -3.76 -1.00 26.39
C ASP A 205 -3.54 -2.52 26.45
N ASP A 206 -4.62 -3.31 26.58
CA ASP A 206 -4.56 -4.78 26.50
C ASP A 206 -4.14 -5.23 25.09
N LEU A 207 -4.60 -4.53 24.05
CA LEU A 207 -4.16 -4.77 22.67
C LEU A 207 -2.68 -4.48 22.49
N CYS A 208 -2.17 -3.40 23.08
CA CYS A 208 -0.74 -3.08 23.02
C CYS A 208 0.10 -4.19 23.66
N ASP A 209 -0.30 -4.67 24.85
CA ASP A 209 0.42 -5.73 25.54
C ASP A 209 0.44 -7.03 24.69
N LEU A 210 -0.70 -7.38 24.07
CA LEU A 210 -0.79 -8.52 23.16
C LEU A 210 0.04 -8.34 21.88
N MET A 211 -0.03 -7.18 21.22
CA MET A 211 0.68 -6.94 19.96
C MET A 211 2.20 -6.89 20.15
N ALA A 212 2.68 -6.35 21.27
CA ALA A 212 4.09 -6.35 21.64
C ALA A 212 4.64 -7.78 21.85
N GLU A 213 3.84 -8.71 22.37
CA GLU A 213 4.23 -10.11 22.56
C GLU A 213 4.70 -10.76 21.26
N TYR A 214 4.06 -10.43 20.14
CA TYR A 214 4.33 -11.00 18.82
C TYR A 214 5.09 -10.05 17.87
N ASP A 215 5.30 -8.77 18.24
CA ASP A 215 5.80 -7.70 17.36
C ASP A 215 4.89 -7.48 16.13
N VAL A 216 3.58 -7.46 16.39
CA VAL A 216 2.59 -7.10 15.38
C VAL A 216 2.48 -5.59 15.32
N CYS A 217 2.53 -5.01 14.12
CA CYS A 217 2.39 -3.58 13.91
C CYS A 217 0.91 -3.17 13.95
N PHE A 218 0.59 -2.06 14.61
CA PHE A 218 -0.71 -1.42 14.46
C PHE A 218 -0.81 -0.77 13.09
N SER A 219 -1.89 -1.05 12.38
CA SER A 219 -2.45 -0.18 11.35
C SER A 219 -3.69 0.47 11.96
N LEU A 220 -3.57 1.70 12.44
CA LEU A 220 -4.69 2.36 13.09
C LEU A 220 -5.70 2.80 12.05
N GLY A 221 -6.83 2.09 11.98
CA GLY A 221 -7.80 2.16 10.89
C GLY A 221 -8.62 3.45 10.86
N ASP A 222 -8.92 3.92 9.65
CA ASP A 222 -9.69 5.12 9.36
C ASP A 222 -11.20 4.80 9.20
N GLY A 223 -11.83 4.41 10.31
CA GLY A 223 -13.23 3.99 10.34
C GLY A 223 -14.21 5.06 9.86
N LEU A 224 -13.86 6.33 9.93
CA LEU A 224 -14.62 7.49 9.47
C LEU A 224 -13.99 8.14 8.24
N ARG A 225 -13.23 7.43 7.41
CA ARG A 225 -12.78 7.98 6.13
C ARG A 225 -13.93 8.43 5.21
N PRO A 226 -13.71 9.43 4.33
CA PRO A 226 -14.69 9.84 3.34
C PRO A 226 -14.85 8.78 2.23
N GLY A 227 -16.09 8.46 1.90
CA GLY A 227 -16.48 7.58 0.79
C GLY A 227 -17.06 8.29 -0.43
N ALA A 228 -17.09 9.61 -0.38
CA ALA A 228 -17.44 10.49 -1.49
C ALA A 228 -16.59 11.75 -1.37
N ILE A 229 -16.31 12.39 -2.51
CA ILE A 229 -15.57 13.66 -2.56
C ILE A 229 -16.26 14.75 -1.72
N ALA A 230 -17.59 14.68 -1.62
CA ALA A 230 -18.39 15.61 -0.83
C ALA A 230 -18.17 15.50 0.70
N ASP A 231 -17.68 14.36 1.17
CA ASP A 231 -17.44 14.08 2.60
C ASP A 231 -15.97 14.30 2.99
N ALA A 232 -15.11 14.67 2.04
CA ALA A 232 -13.68 14.78 2.22
C ALA A 232 -13.31 15.92 3.19
N THR A 233 -12.38 15.62 4.10
CA THR A 233 -11.83 16.57 5.09
C THR A 233 -12.90 17.15 6.02
N ASP A 234 -13.96 16.39 6.29
CA ASP A 234 -15.03 16.81 7.20
C ASP A 234 -14.64 16.62 8.69
N ASP A 235 -15.50 17.13 9.58
CA ASP A 235 -15.26 17.08 11.02
C ASP A 235 -15.14 15.65 11.56
N ALA A 236 -15.87 14.69 11.00
CA ALA A 236 -15.83 13.28 11.43
C ALA A 236 -14.48 12.64 11.12
N GLN A 237 -13.96 12.85 9.90
CA GLN A 237 -12.64 12.36 9.49
C GLN A 237 -11.54 12.95 10.37
N ILE A 238 -11.56 14.26 10.58
CA ILE A 238 -10.51 14.94 11.35
C ILE A 238 -10.60 14.61 12.84
N ALA A 239 -11.81 14.42 13.40
CA ALA A 239 -11.98 13.98 14.77
C ALA A 239 -11.35 12.60 15.01
N GLU A 240 -11.61 11.63 14.13
CA GLU A 240 -10.96 10.33 14.21
C GLU A 240 -9.43 10.44 14.10
N LEU A 241 -8.91 11.21 13.12
CA LEU A 241 -7.46 11.36 12.95
C LEU A 241 -6.77 11.88 14.22
N ARG A 242 -7.40 12.80 14.96
CA ARG A 242 -6.89 13.28 16.26
C ARG A 242 -6.81 12.15 17.29
N THR A 243 -7.84 11.32 17.38
CA THR A 243 -7.82 10.13 18.24
C THR A 243 -6.73 9.15 17.81
N LEU A 244 -6.54 8.93 16.50
CA LEU A 244 -5.45 8.08 16.01
C LEU A 244 -4.07 8.63 16.39
N GLY A 245 -3.89 9.95 16.44
CA GLY A 245 -2.69 10.61 16.96
C GLY A 245 -2.41 10.29 18.43
N GLU A 246 -3.44 10.35 19.29
CA GLU A 246 -3.35 9.94 20.69
C GLU A 246 -2.96 8.45 20.81
N LEU A 247 -3.70 7.58 20.12
CA LEU A 247 -3.48 6.12 20.16
C LEU A 247 -2.11 5.73 19.61
N THR A 248 -1.59 6.47 18.63
CA THR A 248 -0.22 6.31 18.13
C THR A 248 0.78 6.52 19.25
N GLN A 249 0.67 7.60 20.04
CA GLN A 249 1.59 7.84 21.15
C GLN A 249 1.49 6.76 22.22
N ARG A 250 0.27 6.37 22.60
CA ARG A 250 0.03 5.31 23.58
C ARG A 250 0.66 3.97 23.17
N ALA A 251 0.48 3.56 21.91
CA ALA A 251 1.08 2.33 21.39
C ALA A 251 2.61 2.41 21.31
N LEU A 252 3.16 3.55 20.89
CA LEU A 252 4.61 3.77 20.87
C LEU A 252 5.20 3.71 22.28
N GLU A 253 4.56 4.27 23.30
CA GLU A 253 4.99 4.20 24.71
C GLU A 253 5.02 2.76 25.24
N LYS A 254 4.09 1.92 24.76
CA LYS A 254 4.02 0.48 25.03
C LYS A 254 4.95 -0.38 24.17
N GLY A 255 5.81 0.23 23.34
CA GLY A 255 6.79 -0.51 22.54
C GLY A 255 6.22 -1.15 21.27
N CYS A 256 5.00 -0.79 20.87
CA CYS A 256 4.38 -1.28 19.62
C CYS A 256 4.77 -0.40 18.43
N GLN A 257 4.95 -1.03 17.26
CA GLN A 257 5.10 -0.32 16.00
C GLN A 257 3.73 0.17 15.51
N VAL A 258 3.66 1.36 14.89
CA VAL A 258 2.39 1.97 14.46
C VAL A 258 2.53 2.62 13.09
N MET A 259 1.58 2.35 12.21
CA MET A 259 1.22 3.17 11.06
C MET A 259 -0.25 3.59 11.19
N VAL A 260 -0.60 4.68 10.52
CA VAL A 260 -1.95 5.27 10.57
C VAL A 260 -2.60 5.11 9.20
N GLU A 261 -3.86 4.68 9.15
CA GLU A 261 -4.64 4.64 7.92
C GLU A 261 -5.27 6.00 7.62
N GLY A 262 -5.50 6.27 6.33
CA GLY A 262 -5.97 7.56 5.84
C GLY A 262 -6.84 7.46 4.60
N PRO A 263 -7.40 8.60 4.19
CA PRO A 263 -8.68 8.68 3.50
C PRO A 263 -8.75 7.97 2.16
N GLY A 264 -10.00 7.68 1.78
CA GLY A 264 -10.41 7.07 0.52
C GLY A 264 -10.70 8.10 -0.57
N HIS A 265 -11.82 8.83 -0.48
CA HIS A 265 -12.24 9.78 -1.53
C HIS A 265 -11.88 11.21 -1.14
N VAL A 266 -10.94 11.83 -1.86
CA VAL A 266 -10.44 13.17 -1.55
C VAL A 266 -10.17 13.93 -2.85
N PRO A 267 -10.79 15.10 -3.08
CA PRO A 267 -10.51 15.88 -4.28
C PRO A 267 -9.06 16.38 -4.26
N PHE A 268 -8.47 16.49 -5.44
CA PHE A 268 -7.02 16.67 -5.58
C PHE A 268 -6.45 17.85 -4.78
N ASP A 269 -7.19 18.97 -4.70
CA ASP A 269 -6.80 20.18 -3.99
C ASP A 269 -6.70 20.01 -2.47
N GLN A 270 -7.31 18.97 -1.90
CA GLN A 270 -7.32 18.70 -0.46
C GLN A 270 -6.28 17.66 -0.01
N ILE A 271 -5.64 16.96 -0.96
CA ILE A 271 -4.72 15.85 -0.64
C ILE A 271 -3.52 16.33 0.17
N GLN A 272 -2.89 17.44 -0.24
CA GLN A 272 -1.75 18.01 0.48
C GLN A 272 -2.10 18.28 1.95
N HIS A 273 -3.24 18.93 2.18
CA HIS A 273 -3.70 19.27 3.53
C HIS A 273 -3.87 18.03 4.40
N ASN A 274 -4.46 16.95 3.87
CA ASN A 274 -4.61 15.69 4.60
C ASN A 274 -3.26 15.06 4.98
N MET A 275 -2.27 15.11 4.09
CA MET A 275 -0.93 14.56 4.37
C MET A 275 -0.19 15.37 5.44
N GLU A 276 -0.25 16.70 5.36
CA GLU A 276 0.38 17.60 6.33
C GLU A 276 -0.28 17.46 7.72
N LEU A 277 -1.60 17.38 7.75
CA LEU A 277 -2.36 17.25 8.99
C LEU A 277 -2.05 15.94 9.72
N GLN A 278 -1.93 14.82 9.00
CA GLN A 278 -1.53 13.56 9.61
C GLN A 278 -0.09 13.62 10.15
N GLN A 279 0.84 14.23 9.41
CA GLN A 279 2.23 14.37 9.88
C GLN A 279 2.31 15.16 11.19
N GLU A 280 1.51 16.22 11.31
CA GLU A 280 1.41 17.03 12.52
C GLU A 280 0.76 16.26 13.68
N ILE A 281 -0.42 15.69 13.46
CA ILE A 281 -1.22 15.04 14.52
C ILE A 281 -0.57 13.74 15.01
N CYS A 282 -0.04 12.94 14.08
CA CYS A 282 0.50 11.61 14.36
C CYS A 282 2.04 11.61 14.49
N ASN A 283 2.66 12.77 14.66
CA ASN A 283 4.11 12.94 14.87
C ASN A 283 4.99 12.29 13.77
N GLY A 284 4.50 12.26 12.54
CA GLY A 284 5.19 11.67 11.40
C GLY A 284 5.19 10.14 11.35
N ALA A 285 4.28 9.47 12.07
CA ALA A 285 4.04 8.05 11.88
C ALA A 285 3.76 7.71 10.41
N PRO A 286 4.19 6.55 9.89
CA PRO A 286 3.93 6.16 8.51
C PRO A 286 2.43 6.24 8.17
N PHE A 287 2.12 6.83 7.01
CA PHE A 287 0.74 7.05 6.59
C PHE A 287 0.36 6.11 5.45
N TYR A 288 -0.74 5.39 5.65
CA TYR A 288 -1.26 4.33 4.80
C TYR A 288 -2.62 4.73 4.20
N VAL A 289 -2.67 5.09 2.92
CA VAL A 289 -3.87 5.70 2.32
C VAL A 289 -4.52 4.80 1.27
N LEU A 290 -5.86 4.80 1.19
CA LEU A 290 -6.62 4.06 0.19
C LEU A 290 -6.83 4.89 -1.08
N GLY A 291 -5.88 4.85 -2.01
CA GLY A 291 -5.83 5.76 -3.15
C GLY A 291 -5.04 7.03 -2.80
N PRO A 292 -5.68 8.22 -2.63
CA PRO A 292 -7.14 8.47 -2.63
C PRO A 292 -7.77 8.64 -4.02
N VAL A 293 -9.05 8.27 -4.15
CA VAL A 293 -9.90 8.53 -5.33
C VAL A 293 -10.19 10.03 -5.44
N VAL A 294 -9.81 10.65 -6.56
CA VAL A 294 -9.93 12.11 -6.76
C VAL A 294 -11.26 12.56 -7.40
N THR A 295 -12.07 11.60 -7.87
CA THR A 295 -13.38 11.88 -8.48
C THR A 295 -14.26 10.62 -8.48
N ASP A 296 -15.55 10.78 -8.18
CA ASP A 296 -16.50 9.67 -7.97
C ASP A 296 -17.21 9.20 -9.25
N ILE A 297 -16.96 9.87 -10.38
CA ILE A 297 -17.75 9.72 -11.61
C ILE A 297 -17.24 8.65 -12.58
N ALA A 298 -16.21 7.87 -12.20
CA ALA A 298 -15.55 6.92 -13.09
C ALA A 298 -15.45 5.48 -12.54
N PRO A 299 -16.55 4.90 -11.99
CA PRO A 299 -16.53 3.50 -11.57
C PRO A 299 -16.17 2.59 -12.75
N GLY A 300 -15.34 1.57 -12.49
CA GLY A 300 -14.67 0.78 -13.53
C GLY A 300 -13.24 1.26 -13.84
N TYR A 301 -12.90 2.49 -13.43
CA TYR A 301 -11.61 3.13 -13.64
C TYR A 301 -11.03 3.71 -12.35
N ASP A 302 -11.46 3.23 -11.19
CA ASP A 302 -11.03 3.78 -9.91
C ASP A 302 -9.55 3.52 -9.58
N HIS A 303 -8.94 2.50 -10.19
CA HIS A 303 -7.48 2.35 -10.21
C HIS A 303 -6.76 3.55 -10.85
N ILE A 304 -7.39 4.28 -11.78
CA ILE A 304 -6.83 5.49 -12.41
C ILE A 304 -7.10 6.72 -11.55
N THR A 305 -8.36 6.90 -11.11
CA THR A 305 -8.72 8.04 -10.27
C THR A 305 -7.93 8.03 -8.97
N SER A 306 -7.71 6.85 -8.39
CA SER A 306 -6.91 6.66 -7.19
C SER A 306 -5.41 6.80 -7.44
N ALA A 307 -4.88 6.38 -8.59
CA ALA A 307 -3.46 6.55 -8.90
C ALA A 307 -3.07 8.04 -9.00
N ILE A 308 -3.96 8.91 -9.50
CA ILE A 308 -3.76 10.35 -9.50
C ILE A 308 -3.60 10.87 -8.07
N GLY A 309 -4.53 10.50 -7.19
CA GLY A 309 -4.48 10.94 -5.79
C GLY A 309 -3.33 10.30 -5.02
N GLY A 310 -3.05 9.02 -5.24
CA GLY A 310 -1.95 8.27 -4.65
C GLY A 310 -0.58 8.84 -5.02
N THR A 311 -0.43 9.37 -6.24
CA THR A 311 0.80 10.07 -6.64
C THR A 311 0.99 11.35 -5.81
N ALA A 312 -0.07 12.15 -5.66
CA ALA A 312 -0.02 13.36 -4.84
C ALA A 312 0.20 13.03 -3.36
N ALA A 313 -0.49 12.02 -2.83
CA ALA A 313 -0.31 11.55 -1.46
C ALA A 313 1.13 11.08 -1.22
N ALA A 314 1.69 10.22 -2.09
CA ALA A 314 3.07 9.78 -2.01
C ALA A 314 4.07 10.93 -2.13
N PHE A 315 3.78 11.96 -2.91
CA PHE A 315 4.61 13.16 -2.96
C PHE A 315 4.59 13.92 -1.62
N TYR A 316 3.40 14.24 -1.11
CA TYR A 316 3.23 15.11 0.07
C TYR A 316 3.49 14.42 1.41
N GLY A 317 3.20 13.12 1.58
CA GLY A 317 3.36 12.51 2.90
C GLY A 317 3.00 11.05 3.11
N ALA A 318 2.28 10.39 2.21
CA ALA A 318 2.06 8.96 2.31
C ALA A 318 3.38 8.19 2.09
N SER A 319 3.51 7.06 2.78
CA SER A 319 4.61 6.11 2.60
C SER A 319 4.11 4.70 2.28
N PHE A 320 2.80 4.49 2.31
CA PHE A 320 2.16 3.24 2.00
C PHE A 320 0.83 3.52 1.28
N LEU A 321 0.62 2.93 0.11
CA LEU A 321 -0.62 3.08 -0.65
C LEU A 321 -1.35 1.75 -0.68
N CYS A 322 -2.60 1.73 -0.23
CA CYS A 322 -3.50 0.64 -0.53
C CYS A 322 -3.95 0.81 -1.96
N TYR A 323 -3.77 -0.23 -2.76
CA TYR A 323 -4.21 -0.19 -4.13
C TYR A 323 -5.74 -0.03 -4.24
N VAL A 324 -6.19 0.39 -5.41
CA VAL A 324 -7.60 0.35 -5.79
C VAL A 324 -7.69 -0.38 -7.12
N THR A 325 -8.59 -1.33 -7.23
CA THR A 325 -8.73 -2.13 -8.44
C THR A 325 -9.72 -1.47 -9.42
N PRO A 326 -9.74 -1.86 -10.71
CA PRO A 326 -10.79 -1.44 -11.62
C PRO A 326 -12.22 -1.75 -11.14
N LYS A 327 -12.38 -2.78 -10.30
CA LYS A 327 -13.67 -3.23 -9.77
C LYS A 327 -14.09 -2.57 -8.45
N GLU A 328 -13.34 -1.60 -7.95
CA GLU A 328 -13.80 -0.82 -6.80
C GLU A 328 -15.22 -0.28 -7.08
N HIS A 329 -16.06 -0.31 -6.04
CA HIS A 329 -17.50 0.03 -6.12
C HIS A 329 -18.37 -0.85 -7.03
N LEU A 330 -17.82 -1.90 -7.66
CA LEU A 330 -18.53 -2.75 -8.61
C LEU A 330 -18.57 -4.23 -8.20
N GLY A 331 -17.52 -4.75 -7.56
CA GLY A 331 -17.51 -6.13 -7.09
C GLY A 331 -16.11 -6.64 -6.72
N LEU A 332 -16.01 -7.96 -6.53
CA LEU A 332 -14.75 -8.59 -6.13
C LEU A 332 -13.74 -8.64 -7.30
N PRO A 333 -12.48 -8.24 -7.08
CA PRO A 333 -11.44 -8.30 -8.09
C PRO A 333 -11.07 -9.75 -8.43
N ASN A 334 -10.86 -10.00 -9.72
CA ASN A 334 -10.19 -11.22 -10.20
C ASN A 334 -8.67 -10.99 -10.25
N VAL A 335 -7.92 -12.00 -10.70
CA VAL A 335 -6.45 -11.96 -10.79
C VAL A 335 -5.93 -10.80 -11.65
N GLU A 336 -6.59 -10.50 -12.77
CA GLU A 336 -6.22 -9.39 -13.66
C GLU A 336 -6.50 -8.03 -13.02
N ASP A 337 -7.66 -7.88 -12.37
CA ASP A 337 -8.01 -6.66 -11.65
C ASP A 337 -6.99 -6.35 -10.54
N VAL A 338 -6.52 -7.39 -9.85
CA VAL A 338 -5.45 -7.29 -8.83
C VAL A 338 -4.15 -6.80 -9.46
N ARG A 339 -3.70 -7.43 -10.55
CA ARG A 339 -2.47 -7.03 -11.25
C ARG A 339 -2.55 -5.56 -11.70
N ILE A 340 -3.66 -5.15 -12.32
CA ILE A 340 -3.86 -3.77 -12.79
C ILE A 340 -3.81 -2.78 -11.61
N GLY A 341 -4.48 -3.08 -10.50
CA GLY A 341 -4.47 -2.22 -9.31
C GLY A 341 -3.07 -2.04 -8.73
N VAL A 342 -2.28 -3.13 -8.65
CA VAL A 342 -0.91 -3.08 -8.11
C VAL A 342 -0.02 -2.26 -9.03
N ILE A 343 -0.06 -2.50 -10.35
CA ILE A 343 0.76 -1.75 -11.31
C ILE A 343 0.40 -0.26 -11.31
N ALA A 344 -0.89 0.09 -11.30
CA ALA A 344 -1.32 1.48 -11.22
C ALA A 344 -0.78 2.19 -9.97
N SER A 345 -0.82 1.49 -8.83
CA SER A 345 -0.34 2.03 -7.56
C SER A 345 1.19 2.09 -7.51
N LYS A 346 1.93 1.12 -8.07
CA LYS A 346 3.39 1.19 -8.20
C LYS A 346 3.84 2.34 -9.08
N ILE A 347 3.11 2.64 -10.16
CA ILE A 347 3.35 3.84 -10.98
C ILE A 347 3.17 5.09 -10.13
N ALA A 348 2.09 5.17 -9.35
CA ALA A 348 1.80 6.32 -8.50
C ALA A 348 2.87 6.54 -7.41
N ALA A 349 3.24 5.47 -6.69
CA ALA A 349 4.31 5.50 -5.68
C ALA A 349 5.64 5.94 -6.27
N HIS A 350 6.06 5.33 -7.39
CA HIS A 350 7.33 5.66 -8.05
C HIS A 350 7.35 7.10 -8.56
N ALA A 351 6.25 7.59 -9.15
CA ALA A 351 6.13 8.98 -9.58
C ALA A 351 6.22 9.96 -8.41
N GLY A 352 5.57 9.65 -7.28
CA GLY A 352 5.67 10.42 -6.04
C GLY A 352 7.09 10.42 -5.46
N ASP A 353 7.76 9.27 -5.48
CA ASP A 353 9.16 9.12 -5.03
C ASP A 353 10.14 9.94 -5.87
N ILE A 354 9.97 9.98 -7.20
CA ILE A 354 10.75 10.89 -8.07
C ILE A 354 10.46 12.34 -7.70
N ALA A 355 9.18 12.72 -7.58
CA ALA A 355 8.78 14.10 -7.36
C ALA A 355 9.30 14.65 -6.03
N ARG A 356 9.31 13.82 -4.97
CA ARG A 356 9.87 14.20 -3.66
C ARG A 356 11.40 14.13 -3.59
N GLY A 357 12.06 13.72 -4.67
CA GLY A 357 13.51 13.65 -4.76
C GLY A 357 14.14 12.50 -3.98
N LEU A 358 13.47 11.35 -3.86
CA LEU A 358 14.06 10.16 -3.26
C LEU A 358 15.33 9.75 -4.04
N GLU A 359 16.42 9.55 -3.31
CA GLU A 359 17.70 9.18 -3.91
C GLU A 359 17.58 7.86 -4.70
N GLY A 360 18.15 7.82 -5.90
CA GLY A 360 18.13 6.64 -6.77
C GLY A 360 16.82 6.41 -7.55
N ALA A 361 15.68 6.99 -7.15
CA ALA A 361 14.38 6.73 -7.79
C ALA A 361 14.39 7.03 -9.31
N GLY A 362 14.87 8.20 -9.72
CA GLY A 362 14.96 8.59 -11.13
C GLY A 362 15.98 7.80 -11.96
N GLY A 363 16.81 6.96 -11.33
CA GLY A 363 17.79 6.11 -12.01
C GLY A 363 17.14 5.11 -12.95
N ARG A 364 16.02 4.49 -12.53
CA ARG A 364 15.28 3.52 -13.35
C ARG A 364 14.69 4.16 -14.61
N ASP A 365 14.10 5.36 -14.48
CA ASP A 365 13.57 6.14 -15.61
C ASP A 365 14.66 6.49 -16.63
N ARG A 366 15.83 6.88 -16.14
CA ARG A 366 16.98 7.17 -17.00
C ARG A 366 17.45 5.92 -17.74
N GLN A 367 17.52 4.77 -17.07
CA GLN A 367 17.92 3.50 -17.69
C GLN A 367 16.94 3.10 -18.80
N ILE A 368 15.63 3.05 -18.51
CA ILE A 368 14.62 2.64 -19.49
C ILE A 368 14.53 3.63 -20.67
N SER A 369 14.71 4.94 -20.41
CA SER A 369 14.75 5.97 -21.45
C SER A 369 16.00 5.85 -22.32
N THR A 370 17.14 5.47 -21.73
CA THR A 370 18.37 5.21 -22.47
C THR A 370 18.17 4.02 -23.42
N SER A 371 17.66 2.89 -22.92
CA SER A 371 17.32 1.71 -23.72
C SER A 371 16.33 2.03 -24.84
N ARG A 372 15.30 2.84 -24.56
CA ARG A 372 14.34 3.32 -25.57
C ARG A 372 15.02 4.16 -26.64
N SER A 373 15.91 5.08 -26.25
CA SER A 373 16.61 5.98 -27.17
C SER A 373 17.68 5.27 -28.03
N SER A 374 18.16 4.12 -27.58
CA SER A 374 19.09 3.26 -28.33
C SER A 374 18.37 2.16 -29.11
N LEU A 375 17.04 2.11 -29.06
CA LEU A 375 16.21 1.05 -29.66
C LEU A 375 16.59 -0.36 -29.15
N ASP A 376 17.12 -0.45 -27.93
CA ASP A 376 17.36 -1.72 -27.25
C ASP A 376 16.05 -2.20 -26.63
N TRP A 377 15.21 -2.80 -27.48
CA TRP A 377 13.91 -3.34 -27.07
C TRP A 377 14.02 -4.40 -25.98
N LYS A 378 15.06 -5.23 -26.02
CA LYS A 378 15.25 -6.29 -25.02
C LYS A 378 15.42 -5.67 -23.63
N SER A 379 16.30 -4.69 -23.49
CA SER A 379 16.51 -3.99 -22.22
C SER A 379 15.31 -3.11 -21.87
N HIS A 380 14.72 -2.42 -22.85
CA HIS A 380 13.55 -1.56 -22.64
C HIS A 380 12.38 -2.32 -22.01
N LEU A 381 12.04 -3.48 -22.58
CA LEU A 381 10.94 -4.31 -22.09
C LEU A 381 11.28 -4.98 -20.75
N ALA A 382 12.52 -5.43 -20.56
CA ALA A 382 12.96 -6.05 -19.31
C ALA A 382 13.00 -5.08 -18.13
N GLN A 383 13.27 -3.79 -18.37
CA GLN A 383 13.38 -2.77 -17.32
C GLN A 383 12.04 -2.14 -16.90
N SER A 384 10.96 -2.37 -17.68
CA SER A 384 9.63 -1.83 -17.37
C SER A 384 9.08 -2.33 -16.03
N LEU A 385 8.09 -1.63 -15.48
CA LEU A 385 7.42 -2.04 -14.24
C LEU A 385 6.68 -3.38 -14.40
N ASP A 386 6.07 -3.62 -15.57
CA ASP A 386 5.44 -4.89 -15.91
C ASP A 386 6.00 -5.46 -17.23
N PRO A 387 7.13 -6.18 -17.18
CA PRO A 387 7.73 -6.78 -18.36
C PRO A 387 6.82 -7.78 -19.07
N VAL A 388 5.89 -8.42 -18.36
CA VAL A 388 4.95 -9.40 -18.95
C VAL A 388 4.01 -8.68 -19.90
N THR A 389 3.35 -7.63 -19.42
CA THR A 389 2.43 -6.82 -20.24
C THR A 389 3.17 -6.10 -21.36
N ALA A 390 4.32 -5.49 -21.07
CA ALA A 390 5.11 -4.79 -22.07
C ALA A 390 5.52 -5.70 -23.24
N LYS A 391 5.99 -6.92 -22.94
CA LYS A 391 6.34 -7.91 -23.98
C LYS A 391 5.12 -8.39 -24.76
N LYS A 392 4.00 -8.66 -24.09
CA LYS A 392 2.74 -9.07 -24.74
C LYS A 392 2.25 -8.01 -25.72
N MET A 393 2.19 -6.75 -25.31
CA MET A 393 1.75 -5.64 -26.17
C MET A 393 2.72 -5.40 -27.33
N HIS A 394 4.04 -5.49 -27.07
CA HIS A 394 5.04 -5.38 -28.13
C HIS A 394 4.89 -6.48 -29.18
N ARG A 395 4.71 -7.75 -28.75
CA ARG A 395 4.48 -8.88 -29.66
C ARG A 395 3.24 -8.65 -30.53
N GLN A 396 2.12 -8.28 -29.90
CA GLN A 396 0.88 -8.00 -30.62
C GLN A 396 1.08 -6.91 -31.69
N ALA A 397 1.79 -5.83 -31.34
CA ALA A 397 2.09 -4.76 -32.30
C ALA A 397 2.97 -5.26 -33.47
N CYS A 398 3.98 -6.10 -33.20
CA CYS A 398 4.80 -6.72 -34.26
C CYS A 398 3.96 -7.60 -35.20
N GLU A 399 3.08 -8.43 -34.65
CA GLU A 399 2.17 -9.28 -35.42
C GLU A 399 1.24 -8.46 -36.32
N GLU A 400 0.64 -7.38 -35.78
CA GLU A 400 -0.25 -6.49 -36.52
C GLU A 400 0.45 -5.71 -37.64
N SER A 401 1.75 -5.45 -37.49
CA SER A 401 2.56 -4.68 -38.45
C SER A 401 3.34 -5.54 -39.44
N GLY A 402 3.33 -6.87 -39.28
CA GLY A 402 4.15 -7.79 -40.09
C GLY A 402 5.65 -7.61 -39.86
N MET A 403 6.07 -7.02 -38.75
CA MET A 403 7.48 -6.93 -38.35
C MET A 403 7.92 -8.24 -37.70
N GLU A 404 9.10 -8.76 -38.07
CA GLU A 404 9.67 -9.94 -37.40
C GLU A 404 9.93 -9.68 -35.90
N GLU A 405 9.78 -10.73 -35.09
CA GLU A 405 9.90 -10.68 -33.64
C GLU A 405 11.33 -10.31 -33.18
N LEU A 406 11.46 -9.17 -32.49
CA LEU A 406 12.54 -8.71 -31.59
C LEU A 406 14.01 -9.12 -31.87
N GLY A 407 14.79 -8.14 -32.35
CA GLY A 407 16.26 -8.11 -32.22
C GLY A 407 16.95 -7.05 -33.09
N GLU A 408 16.43 -6.79 -34.29
CA GLU A 408 17.11 -5.95 -35.30
C GLU A 408 16.29 -4.72 -35.75
N ALA A 409 15.05 -4.56 -35.25
CA ALA A 409 14.18 -3.46 -35.67
C ALA A 409 14.70 -2.11 -35.17
N ASP A 410 15.10 -1.24 -36.09
CA ASP A 410 15.57 0.12 -35.85
C ASP A 410 14.42 1.15 -35.68
N TYR A 411 13.20 0.70 -35.40
CA TYR A 411 12.01 1.53 -35.23
C TYR A 411 10.87 0.80 -34.51
N CYS A 412 9.86 1.55 -34.03
CA CYS A 412 8.60 1.00 -33.51
C CYS A 412 7.49 1.05 -34.57
N THR A 413 6.45 0.23 -34.38
CA THR A 413 5.30 0.14 -35.29
C THR A 413 4.49 1.45 -35.38
N MET A 414 4.55 2.31 -34.36
CA MET A 414 3.78 3.57 -34.30
C MET A 414 4.14 4.59 -35.39
N CYS A 415 5.42 4.78 -35.68
CA CYS A 415 5.88 5.78 -36.67
C CYS A 415 6.31 5.14 -38.01
N GLY A 416 6.44 3.81 -38.02
CA GLY A 416 7.08 3.09 -39.11
C GLY A 416 8.56 3.47 -39.29
N LYS A 417 9.21 2.82 -40.26
CA LYS A 417 10.65 2.95 -40.48
C LYS A 417 11.04 4.40 -40.81
N ALA A 418 10.37 4.99 -41.80
CA ALA A 418 10.77 6.29 -42.37
C ALA A 418 10.70 7.46 -41.38
N TRP A 419 9.75 7.45 -40.44
CA TRP A 419 9.43 8.60 -39.58
C TRP A 419 9.75 8.37 -38.10
N CYS A 420 10.54 7.32 -37.79
CA CYS A 420 10.94 7.06 -36.42
C CYS A 420 11.84 8.18 -35.88
N SER A 421 11.28 8.98 -34.97
CA SER A 421 11.98 10.12 -34.35
C SER A 421 13.25 9.71 -33.59
N VAL A 422 13.27 8.51 -32.99
CA VAL A 422 14.44 7.98 -32.28
C VAL A 422 15.58 7.70 -33.25
N ARG A 423 15.27 7.08 -34.40
CA ARG A 423 16.28 6.81 -35.44
C ARG A 423 16.80 8.09 -36.07
N ILE A 424 15.91 9.00 -36.44
CA ILE A 424 16.27 10.32 -36.99
C ILE A 424 17.16 11.08 -35.98
N ASN A 425 16.86 11.00 -34.68
CA ASN A 425 17.70 11.61 -33.65
C ASN A 425 19.11 11.00 -33.57
N LYS A 426 19.27 9.70 -33.83
CA LYS A 426 20.59 9.07 -33.91
C LYS A 426 21.40 9.67 -35.06
N GLU A 427 20.79 9.78 -36.24
CA GLU A 427 21.39 10.42 -37.43
C GLU A 427 21.77 11.89 -37.16
N ILE A 428 20.89 12.65 -36.50
CA ILE A 428 21.16 14.04 -36.11
C ILE A 428 22.35 14.14 -35.16
N ARG A 429 22.42 13.29 -34.13
CA ARG A 429 23.52 13.28 -33.15
C ARG A 429 24.86 12.96 -33.80
N ASP A 430 24.88 11.98 -34.69
CA ASP A 430 26.10 11.59 -35.42
C ASP A 430 26.55 12.72 -36.36
N GLY A 431 25.62 13.37 -37.06
CA GLY A 431 25.91 14.53 -37.91
C GLY A 431 26.41 15.76 -37.12
N ILE A 432 25.90 16.00 -35.91
CA ILE A 432 26.41 17.08 -35.03
C ILE A 432 27.84 16.79 -34.57
N LYS A 433 28.14 15.54 -34.16
CA LYS A 433 29.50 15.16 -33.74
C LYS A 433 30.53 15.36 -34.84
N GLN A 434 30.23 14.87 -36.05
CA GLN A 434 31.11 15.05 -37.22
C GLN A 434 31.41 16.52 -37.49
N LYS A 435 30.39 17.39 -37.51
CA LYS A 435 30.59 18.83 -37.70
C LYS A 435 31.39 19.48 -36.55
N SER A 436 31.24 19.00 -35.32
CA SER A 436 31.96 19.55 -34.16
C SER A 436 33.45 19.21 -34.21
N GLU A 437 33.79 18.02 -34.70
CA GLU A 437 35.17 17.56 -34.92
C GLU A 437 35.85 18.31 -36.08
N GLU A 438 35.11 18.62 -37.15
CA GLU A 438 35.59 19.47 -38.26
C GLU A 438 35.88 20.92 -37.81
N VAL A 439 35.05 21.48 -36.93
CA VAL A 439 35.24 22.85 -36.40
C VAL A 439 36.37 22.96 -35.38
N SER A 440 36.72 21.86 -34.69
CA SER A 440 37.82 21.83 -33.70
C SER A 440 39.18 21.44 -34.29
N SER A 441 39.19 20.98 -35.54
CA SER A 441 40.41 20.66 -36.32
C SER A 441 40.77 21.73 -37.36
N SER A 442 39.96 22.79 -37.47
CA SER A 442 40.22 24.03 -38.21
C SER A 442 40.61 25.16 -37.26
#